data_AF-A0A946IXN0-F1
#
_entry.id   AF-A0A946IXN0-F1
#
_cell.length_a   1.000
_cell.length_b   1.000
_cell.length_c   1.000
_cell.angle_alpha   90.00
_cell.angle_beta   90.00
_cell.angle_gamma   90.00
#
_symmetry.space_group_name_H-M   'P 1'
#
loop_
_entity.id
_entity.type
_entity.pdbx_description
1 polymer ?
#
loop_
_entity_poly.entity_id
_entity_poly.type
_entity_poly.pdbx_seq_one_letter_code
_entity_poly.pdbx_strand_id
1 'polypeptide(L)'
;MSVGKEQINKIYIWLAIGFILMLPFFYFDYSPKDNVELRKGIAVVRYMSAQRQLQRSSFLVAYPEGTPEQFLDWMFSPMGAAEWPPYEGGLEFSPEEEKMVRKTGMPFIPAGLLLIPHEPDTENGRQVVVSADAETRFLIAEGYESPSDPPVLVKEWAFPEMGGE
;
A
#
# COMPACT_ATOMS: atom_id res chain seq x y z
N MET A 1 16.29 44.72 -38.70
CA MET A 1 16.10 44.63 -37.23
C MET A 1 15.07 43.54 -36.92
N SER A 2 15.43 42.25 -37.05
CA SER A 2 14.53 41.12 -36.73
C SER A 2 15.26 39.78 -36.64
N VAL A 3 16.45 39.75 -36.02
CA VAL A 3 17.22 38.50 -35.87
C VAL A 3 17.50 38.19 -34.38
N GLY A 4 17.54 39.22 -33.52
CA GLY A 4 17.78 39.05 -32.07
C GLY A 4 16.61 38.46 -31.28
N LYS A 5 15.35 38.83 -31.57
CA LYS A 5 14.18 38.36 -30.81
C LYS A 5 13.92 36.86 -30.99
N GLU A 6 14.19 36.33 -32.18
CA GLU A 6 13.93 34.92 -32.52
C GLU A 6 14.89 33.96 -31.83
N GLN A 7 16.17 34.34 -31.72
CA GLN A 7 17.17 33.54 -31.01
C GLN A 7 16.93 33.54 -29.49
N ILE A 8 16.53 34.68 -28.93
CA ILE A 8 16.22 34.81 -27.51
C ILE A 8 15.02 33.90 -27.16
N ASN A 9 13.95 33.90 -27.97
CA ASN A 9 12.79 33.02 -27.75
C ASN A 9 13.16 31.53 -27.81
N LYS A 10 14.05 31.12 -28.73
CA LYS A 10 14.52 29.74 -28.82
C LYS A 10 15.28 29.33 -27.54
N ILE A 11 16.12 30.20 -26.99
CA ILE A 11 16.87 29.92 -25.76
C ILE A 11 15.93 29.73 -24.56
N TYR A 12 14.89 30.56 -24.43
CA TYR A 12 13.89 30.40 -23.37
C TYR A 12 13.08 29.10 -23.48
N ILE A 13 12.75 28.67 -24.71
CA ILE A 13 12.07 27.39 -24.95
C ILE A 13 12.96 26.22 -24.52
N TRP A 14 14.25 26.25 -24.87
CA TRP A 14 15.20 25.20 -24.44
C TRP A 14 15.41 25.18 -22.92
N LEU A 15 15.46 26.34 -22.26
CA LEU A 15 15.52 26.42 -20.80
C LEU A 15 14.24 25.90 -20.13
N ALA A 16 13.06 26.23 -20.67
CA ALA A 16 11.79 25.74 -20.15
C ALA A 16 11.64 24.22 -20.32
N ILE A 17 12.04 23.68 -21.47
CA ILE A 17 12.07 22.22 -21.72
C ILE A 17 13.07 21.54 -20.78
N GLY A 18 14.26 22.11 -20.59
CA GLY A 18 15.24 21.58 -19.63
C GLY A 18 14.72 21.57 -18.19
N PHE A 19 13.99 22.61 -17.78
CA PHE A 19 13.35 22.67 -16.46
C PHE A 19 12.21 21.65 -16.31
N ILE A 20 11.37 21.49 -17.33
CA ILE A 20 10.28 20.49 -17.33
C ILE A 20 10.84 19.06 -17.30
N LEU A 21 11.94 18.79 -18.03
CA LEU A 21 12.62 17.50 -18.00
C LEU A 21 13.33 17.23 -16.65
N MET A 22 13.66 18.27 -15.89
CA MET A 22 14.20 18.15 -14.52
C MET A 22 13.11 17.94 -13.46
N LEU A 23 11.85 18.32 -13.71
CA LEU A 23 10.74 18.11 -12.75
C LEU A 23 10.67 16.67 -12.19
N PRO A 24 10.76 15.59 -12.99
CA PRO A 24 10.72 14.24 -12.44
C PRO A 24 11.90 13.93 -11.50
N PHE A 25 13.05 14.59 -11.63
CA PHE A 25 14.18 14.41 -10.72
C PHE A 25 13.96 15.10 -9.36
N PHE A 26 13.18 16.18 -9.29
CA PHE A 26 12.83 16.84 -8.02
C PHE A 26 11.80 16.04 -7.20
N TYR A 27 11.01 15.17 -7.83
CA TYR A 27 10.07 14.28 -7.12
C TYR A 27 10.73 13.05 -6.47
N PHE A 28 12.02 12.79 -6.75
CA PHE A 28 12.69 11.57 -6.33
C PHE A 28 13.34 11.61 -4.93
N ASP A 29 13.38 12.78 -4.25
CA ASP A 29 14.24 12.97 -3.08
C ASP A 29 13.52 13.30 -1.75
N TYR A 30 12.21 13.03 -1.61
CA TYR A 30 11.50 13.14 -0.32
C TYR A 30 11.25 11.77 0.35
N SER A 31 12.30 11.35 1.06
CA SER A 31 12.33 10.60 2.32
C SER A 31 11.95 9.10 2.37
N PRO A 32 12.96 8.21 2.39
CA PRO A 32 12.80 6.82 2.83
C PRO A 32 12.41 6.68 4.32
N LYS A 33 12.44 7.75 5.13
CA LYS A 33 12.22 7.68 6.60
C LYS A 33 10.79 8.02 7.03
N ASP A 34 10.03 8.78 6.26
CA ASP A 34 8.73 9.29 6.71
C ASP A 34 7.59 8.26 6.56
N ASN A 35 7.76 7.24 5.70
CA ASN A 35 6.71 6.27 5.41
C ASN A 35 6.86 4.94 6.19
N VAL A 36 7.48 4.94 7.37
CA VAL A 36 7.69 3.70 8.17
C VAL A 36 6.37 3.03 8.50
N GLU A 37 5.37 3.79 8.96
CA GLU A 37 4.07 3.25 9.31
C GLU A 37 3.30 2.75 8.08
N LEU A 38 3.32 3.51 6.97
CA LEU A 38 2.74 3.05 5.71
C LEU A 38 3.37 1.73 5.22
N ARG A 39 4.70 1.58 5.33
CA ARG A 39 5.37 0.31 4.99
C ARG A 39 4.93 -0.85 5.89
N LYS A 40 4.75 -0.61 7.18
CA LYS A 40 4.24 -1.64 8.11
C LYS A 40 2.79 -2.01 7.77
N GLY A 41 1.94 -1.04 7.44
CA GLY A 41 0.57 -1.29 6.96
C GLY A 41 0.55 -2.17 5.71
N ILE A 42 1.36 -1.82 4.70
CA ILE A 42 1.51 -2.65 3.50
C ILE A 42 2.05 -4.05 3.84
N ALA A 43 2.96 -4.17 4.82
CA ALA A 43 3.46 -5.47 5.28
C ALA A 43 2.36 -6.33 5.91
N VAL A 44 1.36 -5.73 6.58
CA VAL A 44 0.16 -6.45 7.05
C VAL A 44 -0.64 -7.01 5.88
N VAL A 45 -0.94 -6.19 4.87
CA VAL A 45 -1.66 -6.65 3.67
C VAL A 45 -0.90 -7.79 2.98
N ARG A 46 0.43 -7.65 2.86
CA ARG A 46 1.30 -8.67 2.27
C ARG A 46 1.37 -9.96 3.09
N TYR A 47 1.32 -9.84 4.42
CA TYR A 47 1.25 -10.99 5.32
C TYR A 47 -0.08 -11.72 5.15
N MET A 48 -1.21 -11.00 5.22
CA MET A 48 -2.56 -11.55 5.09
C MET A 48 -2.79 -12.23 3.73
N SER A 49 -2.28 -11.64 2.65
CA SER A 49 -2.39 -12.20 1.28
C SER A 49 -1.34 -13.25 0.94
N ALA A 50 -0.43 -13.60 1.86
CA ALA A 50 0.56 -14.63 1.59
C ALA A 50 -0.12 -16.01 1.55
N GLN A 51 0.26 -16.84 0.57
CA GLN A 51 -0.33 -18.18 0.36
C GLN A 51 -0.42 -19.00 1.65
N ARG A 52 0.66 -19.02 2.46
CA ARG A 52 0.69 -19.73 3.75
C ARG A 52 -0.34 -19.21 4.75
N GLN A 53 -0.60 -17.91 4.78
CA GLN A 53 -1.60 -17.33 5.69
C GLN A 53 -3.01 -17.60 5.18
N LEU A 54 -3.24 -17.42 3.88
CA LEU A 54 -4.51 -17.74 3.26
C LEU A 54 -4.91 -19.21 3.46
N GLN A 55 -3.96 -20.14 3.37
CA GLN A 55 -4.16 -21.57 3.68
C GLN A 55 -4.59 -21.87 5.12
N ARG A 56 -4.29 -20.97 6.06
CA ARG A 56 -4.61 -21.13 7.49
C ARG A 56 -5.80 -20.28 7.93
N SER A 57 -6.29 -19.43 7.04
CA SER A 57 -7.38 -18.50 7.28
C SER A 57 -8.73 -19.10 6.89
N SER A 58 -9.80 -18.45 7.29
CA SER A 58 -11.15 -18.74 6.79
C SER A 58 -11.35 -18.41 5.31
N PHE A 59 -10.42 -17.68 4.67
CA PHE A 59 -10.53 -17.28 3.28
C PHE A 59 -10.78 -18.46 2.35
N LEU A 60 -9.97 -19.52 2.43
CA LEU A 60 -10.10 -20.68 1.55
C LEU A 60 -11.34 -21.54 1.84
N VAL A 61 -11.92 -21.42 3.03
CA VAL A 61 -13.19 -22.08 3.35
C VAL A 61 -14.34 -21.39 2.60
N ALA A 62 -14.29 -20.05 2.50
CA ALA A 62 -15.28 -19.26 1.77
C ALA A 62 -15.03 -19.24 0.25
N TYR A 63 -13.75 -19.21 -0.16
CA TYR A 63 -13.32 -19.03 -1.55
C TYR A 63 -12.20 -20.03 -1.91
N PRO A 64 -12.53 -21.29 -2.22
CA PRO A 64 -11.53 -22.33 -2.48
C PRO A 64 -10.55 -22.02 -3.63
N GLU A 65 -11.01 -21.32 -4.67
CA GLU A 65 -10.20 -20.91 -5.84
C GLU A 65 -9.62 -19.50 -5.72
N GLY A 66 -10.01 -18.76 -4.68
CA GLY A 66 -9.57 -17.40 -4.30
C GLY A 66 -9.11 -16.45 -5.43
N THR A 67 -9.90 -15.42 -5.71
CA THR A 67 -9.45 -14.28 -6.52
C THR A 67 -8.92 -13.13 -5.64
N PRO A 68 -8.10 -12.20 -6.19
CA PRO A 68 -7.69 -11.01 -5.44
C PRO A 68 -8.87 -10.14 -4.99
N GLU A 69 -9.94 -10.04 -5.79
CA GLU A 69 -11.16 -9.32 -5.42
C GLU A 69 -11.88 -9.99 -4.24
N GLN A 70 -12.03 -11.32 -4.29
CA GLN A 70 -12.62 -12.08 -3.19
C GLN A 70 -11.79 -11.97 -1.92
N PHE A 71 -10.46 -11.91 -2.03
CA PHE A 71 -9.59 -11.65 -0.89
C PHE A 71 -9.86 -10.28 -0.29
N LEU A 72 -10.06 -9.25 -1.12
CA LEU A 72 -10.36 -7.91 -0.64
C LEU A 72 -11.71 -7.89 0.12
N ASP A 73 -12.75 -8.47 -0.48
CA ASP A 73 -14.07 -8.60 0.16
C ASP A 73 -13.98 -9.34 1.49
N TRP A 74 -13.24 -10.44 1.51
CA TRP A 74 -13.03 -11.23 2.72
C TRP A 74 -12.23 -10.47 3.79
N MET A 75 -11.10 -9.87 3.42
CA MET A 75 -10.17 -9.22 4.34
C MET A 75 -10.86 -8.12 5.14
N PHE A 76 -11.75 -7.36 4.50
CA PHE A 76 -12.51 -6.28 5.14
C PHE A 76 -13.91 -6.72 5.63
N SER A 77 -14.27 -8.00 5.50
CA SER A 77 -15.46 -8.56 6.13
C SER A 77 -15.26 -8.75 7.64
N PRO A 78 -16.33 -8.92 8.44
CA PRO A 78 -16.21 -9.28 9.85
C PRO A 78 -15.37 -10.54 10.10
N MET A 79 -15.37 -11.49 9.16
CA MET A 79 -14.62 -12.73 9.28
C MET A 79 -13.12 -12.52 9.04
N GLY A 80 -12.74 -11.76 8.01
CA GLY A 80 -11.35 -11.42 7.75
C GLY A 80 -10.77 -10.46 8.79
N ALA A 81 -11.55 -9.46 9.23
CA ALA A 81 -11.15 -8.51 10.26
C ALA A 81 -10.84 -9.19 11.61
N ALA A 82 -11.55 -10.28 11.94
CA ALA A 82 -11.25 -11.08 13.13
C ALA A 82 -9.91 -11.84 13.05
N GLU A 83 -9.35 -11.98 11.85
CA GLU A 83 -8.06 -12.63 11.60
C GLU A 83 -6.93 -11.63 11.35
N TRP A 84 -7.21 -10.32 11.43
CA TRP A 84 -6.18 -9.31 11.26
C TRP A 84 -5.11 -9.44 12.35
N PRO A 85 -3.84 -9.11 12.03
CA PRO A 85 -2.83 -8.99 13.04
C PRO A 85 -3.20 -7.90 14.06
N PRO A 86 -2.71 -8.01 15.30
CA PRO A 86 -3.00 -7.04 16.35
C PRO A 86 -2.44 -5.65 16.04
N TYR A 87 -3.04 -4.64 16.66
CA TYR A 87 -2.54 -3.27 16.64
C TYR A 87 -1.32 -3.10 17.56
N GLU A 88 -0.34 -2.29 17.13
CA GLU A 88 0.82 -1.92 17.95
C GLU A 88 0.38 -1.15 19.20
N GLY A 89 0.75 -1.62 20.39
CA GLY A 89 0.34 -0.98 21.63
C GLY A 89 -1.16 -1.08 21.90
N GLY A 90 -1.86 -1.99 21.20
CA GLY A 90 -3.23 -2.35 21.52
C GLY A 90 -3.33 -3.01 22.91
N LEU A 91 -4.53 -3.07 23.46
CA LEU A 91 -4.79 -3.70 24.77
C LEU A 91 -4.91 -5.23 24.69
N GLU A 92 -4.63 -5.82 23.52
CA GLU A 92 -4.77 -7.25 23.25
C GLU A 92 -3.66 -8.09 23.90
N PHE A 93 -2.47 -7.51 24.10
CA PHE A 93 -1.29 -8.22 24.59
C PHE A 93 -0.53 -7.40 25.63
N SER A 94 0.11 -8.08 26.58
CA SER A 94 1.14 -7.48 27.41
C SER A 94 2.41 -7.17 26.59
N PRO A 95 3.29 -6.27 27.06
CA PRO A 95 4.55 -5.97 26.37
C PRO A 95 5.48 -7.18 26.18
N GLU A 96 5.35 -8.21 27.01
CA GLU A 96 6.13 -9.45 26.91
C GLU A 96 5.54 -10.37 25.83
N GLU A 97 4.22 -10.49 25.77
CA GLU A 97 3.52 -11.23 24.72
C GLU A 97 3.74 -10.59 23.35
N GLU A 98 3.68 -9.26 23.24
CA GLU A 98 3.98 -8.57 21.98
C GLU A 98 5.38 -8.90 21.47
N LYS A 99 6.40 -8.92 22.35
CA LYS A 99 7.77 -9.31 21.97
C LYS A 99 7.83 -10.74 21.46
N MET A 100 7.02 -11.64 22.01
CA MET A 100 6.96 -13.02 21.56
C MET A 100 6.27 -13.13 20.20
N VAL A 101 5.17 -12.40 19.98
CA VAL A 101 4.49 -12.35 18.68
C VAL A 101 5.42 -11.80 17.60
N ARG A 102 6.15 -10.71 17.87
CA ARG A 102 7.11 -10.13 16.91
C ARG A 102 8.20 -11.13 16.48
N LYS A 103 8.62 -12.05 17.37
CA LYS A 103 9.58 -13.12 17.02
C LYS A 103 9.03 -14.15 16.05
N THR A 104 7.70 -14.28 15.94
CA THR A 104 7.08 -15.19 14.96
C THR A 104 7.13 -14.66 13.52
N GLY A 105 7.50 -13.40 13.34
CA GLY A 105 7.49 -12.71 12.05
C GLY A 105 6.11 -12.17 11.65
N MET A 106 5.09 -12.28 12.52
CA MET A 106 3.80 -11.62 12.35
C MET A 106 3.97 -10.09 12.44
N PRO A 107 3.51 -9.31 11.43
CA PRO A 107 3.49 -7.86 11.52
C PRO A 107 2.41 -7.39 12.50
N PHE A 108 2.53 -6.16 12.97
CA PHE A 108 1.48 -5.49 13.72
C PHE A 108 0.92 -4.35 12.87
N ILE A 109 -0.36 -4.05 13.05
CA ILE A 109 -0.97 -2.87 12.45
C ILE A 109 -0.50 -1.64 13.23
N PRO A 110 0.16 -0.65 12.60
CA PRO A 110 0.57 0.56 13.28
C PRO A 110 -0.57 1.27 14.02
N ALA A 111 -0.24 1.82 15.19
CA ALA A 111 -1.18 2.67 15.91
C ALA A 111 -1.56 3.89 15.05
N GLY A 112 -2.88 4.11 14.88
CA GLY A 112 -3.41 5.26 14.14
C GLY A 112 -3.26 5.16 12.61
N LEU A 113 -2.90 4.00 12.06
CA LEU A 113 -2.99 3.74 10.63
C LEU A 113 -4.28 2.97 10.32
N LEU A 114 -4.99 3.40 9.28
CA LEU A 114 -6.14 2.66 8.76
C LEU A 114 -5.74 1.83 7.55
N LEU A 115 -6.31 0.64 7.45
CA LEU A 115 -6.34 -0.16 6.23
C LEU A 115 -7.74 -0.03 5.65
N ILE A 116 -7.88 0.34 4.38
CA ILE A 116 -9.17 0.64 3.74
C ILE A 116 -9.23 -0.01 2.36
N PRO A 117 -10.38 -0.55 1.92
CA PRO A 117 -10.51 -1.14 0.58
C PRO A 117 -10.86 -0.10 -0.49
N HIS A 118 -10.44 -0.38 -1.73
CA HIS A 118 -10.80 0.29 -2.98
C HIS A 118 -10.30 1.73 -3.15
N GLU A 119 -10.77 2.65 -2.32
CA GLU A 119 -10.57 4.09 -2.49
C GLU A 119 -10.15 4.74 -1.16
N PRO A 120 -9.36 5.84 -1.21
CA PRO A 120 -9.05 6.61 -0.01
C PRO A 120 -10.29 7.15 0.67
N ASP A 121 -10.36 7.01 1.98
CA ASP A 121 -11.39 7.65 2.79
C ASP A 121 -10.99 9.10 3.06
N THR A 122 -11.78 10.04 2.53
CA THR A 122 -11.55 11.48 2.64
C THR A 122 -11.74 12.03 4.06
N GLU A 123 -12.44 11.31 4.94
CA GLU A 123 -12.68 11.73 6.32
C GLU A 123 -11.53 11.35 7.26
N ASN A 124 -10.67 10.43 6.82
CA ASN A 124 -9.57 9.91 7.61
C ASN A 124 -8.21 10.35 7.07
N GLY A 125 -7.22 10.47 7.98
CA GLY A 125 -5.87 10.91 7.62
C GLY A 125 -5.04 9.83 6.95
N ARG A 126 -3.91 9.49 7.58
CA ARG A 126 -2.97 8.50 7.07
C ARG A 126 -3.62 7.11 6.94
N GLN A 127 -3.46 6.50 5.77
CA GLN A 127 -4.12 5.24 5.45
C GLN A 127 -3.33 4.42 4.41
N VAL A 128 -3.55 3.12 4.41
CA VAL A 128 -3.18 2.23 3.31
C VAL A 128 -4.46 1.77 2.63
N VAL A 129 -4.62 2.15 1.37
CA VAL A 129 -5.71 1.70 0.51
C VAL A 129 -5.27 0.43 -0.18
N VAL A 130 -6.15 -0.57 -0.20
CA VAL A 130 -5.90 -1.85 -0.85
C VAL A 130 -6.90 -2.05 -1.97
N SER A 131 -6.41 -2.34 -3.16
CA SER A 131 -7.21 -2.64 -4.33
C SER A 131 -6.70 -3.91 -5.04
N ALA A 132 -7.51 -4.40 -5.96
CA ALA A 132 -7.25 -5.62 -6.72
C ALA A 132 -7.32 -5.31 -8.21
N ASP A 133 -6.38 -5.84 -8.98
CA ASP A 133 -6.45 -5.91 -10.43
C ASP A 133 -6.78 -7.36 -10.82
N ALA A 134 -8.00 -7.57 -11.30
CA ALA A 134 -8.49 -8.88 -11.69
C ALA A 134 -7.85 -9.41 -12.98
N GLU A 135 -7.45 -8.53 -13.91
CA GLU A 135 -6.88 -8.94 -15.19
C GLU A 135 -5.47 -9.48 -14.99
N THR A 136 -4.66 -8.78 -14.20
CA THR A 136 -3.27 -9.20 -13.91
C THR A 136 -3.15 -10.09 -12.66
N ARG A 137 -4.25 -10.26 -11.92
CA ARG A 137 -4.32 -10.94 -10.60
C ARG A 137 -3.39 -10.33 -9.56
N PHE A 138 -3.26 -9.00 -9.53
CA PHE A 138 -2.40 -8.30 -8.59
C PHE A 138 -3.20 -7.72 -7.43
N LEU A 139 -2.57 -7.67 -6.26
CA LEU A 139 -2.97 -6.79 -5.18
C LEU A 139 -2.11 -5.54 -5.24
N ILE A 140 -2.76 -4.39 -5.05
CA ILE A 140 -2.16 -3.07 -5.07
C ILE A 140 -2.41 -2.47 -3.69
N ALA A 141 -1.35 -2.02 -3.02
CA ALA A 141 -1.43 -1.34 -1.74
C ALA A 141 -0.77 0.03 -1.85
N GLU A 142 -1.57 1.05 -1.60
CA GLU A 142 -1.23 2.46 -1.76
C GLU A 142 -1.24 3.14 -0.40
N GLY A 143 -0.12 3.73 0.00
CA GLY A 143 0.03 4.48 1.24
C GLY A 143 -0.17 5.97 1.01
N TYR A 144 -1.12 6.54 1.74
CA TYR A 144 -1.48 7.95 1.72
C TYR A 144 -1.15 8.58 3.08
N GLU A 145 -0.42 9.70 3.07
CA GLU A 145 -0.31 10.56 4.28
C GLU A 145 -1.58 11.43 4.45
N SER A 146 -2.25 11.72 3.34
CA SER A 146 -3.49 12.49 3.23
C SER A 146 -4.30 11.92 2.08
N PRO A 147 -5.63 11.71 2.22
CA PRO A 147 -6.47 11.11 1.19
C PRO A 147 -6.66 11.98 -0.06
N SER A 148 -6.41 13.29 0.07
CA SER A 148 -6.57 14.24 -1.05
C SER A 148 -5.34 14.35 -1.93
N ASP A 149 -4.21 13.79 -1.50
CA ASP A 149 -2.94 13.83 -2.20
C ASP A 149 -2.67 12.49 -2.91
N PRO A 150 -1.83 12.46 -3.96
CA PRO A 150 -1.39 11.19 -4.56
C PRO A 150 -0.69 10.28 -3.53
N PRO A 151 -0.74 8.95 -3.71
CA PRO A 151 -0.10 8.03 -2.78
C PRO A 151 1.42 8.25 -2.76
N VAL A 152 1.98 8.32 -1.55
CA VAL A 152 3.44 8.49 -1.33
C VAL A 152 4.19 7.17 -1.40
N LEU A 153 3.47 6.04 -1.44
CA LEU A 153 4.02 4.69 -1.52
C LEU A 153 3.05 3.78 -2.26
N VAL A 154 3.50 3.13 -3.33
CA VAL A 154 2.69 2.12 -4.05
C VAL A 154 3.47 0.81 -4.06
N LYS A 155 2.78 -0.29 -3.75
CA LYS A 155 3.33 -1.65 -3.81
C LYS A 155 2.32 -2.57 -4.46
N GLU A 156 2.83 -3.37 -5.38
CA GLU A 156 2.03 -4.31 -6.14
C GLU A 156 2.66 -5.70 -6.04
N TRP A 157 1.84 -6.73 -5.97
CA TRP A 157 2.32 -8.11 -6.03
C TRP A 157 1.24 -9.05 -6.58
N ALA A 158 1.69 -10.11 -7.25
CA ALA A 158 0.81 -11.17 -7.71
C ALA A 158 0.10 -11.84 -6.52
N PHE A 159 -1.21 -12.03 -6.65
CA PHE A 159 -2.00 -12.82 -5.73
C PHE A 159 -1.76 -14.31 -6.00
N PRO A 160 -1.54 -15.14 -4.96
CA PRO A 160 -1.25 -16.55 -5.15
C PRO A 160 -2.40 -17.27 -5.86
N GLU A 161 -2.05 -18.23 -6.72
CA GLU A 161 -3.01 -19.18 -7.27
C GLU A 161 -3.34 -20.23 -6.20
N MET A 162 -4.64 -20.46 -5.99
CA MET A 162 -5.13 -21.45 -5.04
C MET A 162 -5.48 -22.72 -5.79
N GLY A 163 -4.73 -23.80 -5.56
CA GLY A 163 -5.00 -25.11 -6.19
C GLY A 163 -3.86 -25.76 -6.98
N GLY A 164 -2.62 -25.25 -6.89
CA GLY A 164 -1.45 -25.89 -7.51
C GLY A 164 -0.68 -26.80 -6.55
N GLU A 165 -0.87 -28.11 -6.67
CA GLU A 165 0.21 -29.11 -6.57
C GLU A 165 0.56 -29.62 -7.97
#